data_AF-A0A3B9AB84-F1
#
_entry.id   AF-A0A3B9AB84-F1
#
_cell.length_a   1.000
_cell.length_b   1.000
_cell.length_c   1.000
_cell.angle_alpha   90.00
_cell.angle_beta   90.00
_cell.angle_gamma   90.00
#
_symmetry.space_group_name_H-M   'P 1'
#
loop_
_entity.id
_entity.type
_entity.pdbx_description
1 polymer ?
#
loop_
_entity_poly.entity_id
_entity_poly.type
_entity_poly.pdbx_seq_one_letter_code
_entity_poly.pdbx_strand_id
1 'polypeptide(L)'
;MKTFLTIGKYATVGAWILPLLALFGCFSEAWNQCILWIAVLVFYAHLAELVFIKGKLRMNDRDTAHDGMMVVLAGFFHWLPIIKKFD
;
A
#
# COMPACT_ATOMS: atom_id res chain seq x y z
N MET A 1 -3.85 -0.42 -19.30
CA MET A 1 -4.35 -0.35 -17.90
C MET A 1 -3.67 -1.34 -16.96
N LYS A 2 -3.55 -2.64 -17.31
CA LYS A 2 -2.83 -3.63 -16.47
C LYS A 2 -1.37 -3.26 -16.20
N THR A 3 -0.63 -2.81 -17.22
CA THR A 3 0.81 -2.47 -17.09
C THR A 3 1.04 -1.27 -16.16
N PHE A 4 0.20 -0.24 -16.24
CA PHE A 4 0.28 0.94 -15.38
C PHE A 4 0.06 0.59 -13.90
N LEU A 5 -0.90 -0.31 -13.64
CA LEU A 5 -1.18 -0.81 -12.29
C LEU A 5 -0.04 -1.69 -11.75
N THR A 6 0.55 -2.53 -12.60
CA THR A 6 1.70 -3.36 -12.23
C THR A 6 2.94 -2.52 -11.95
N ILE A 7 3.22 -1.50 -12.78
CA ILE A 7 4.33 -0.57 -12.57
C ILE A 7 4.14 0.21 -11.28
N GLY A 8 2.93 0.74 -11.05
CA GLY A 8 2.56 1.41 -9.79
C GLY A 8 2.80 0.51 -8.59
N LYS A 9 2.37 -0.77 -8.65
CA LYS A 9 2.61 -1.76 -7.60
C LYS A 9 4.09 -1.93 -7.28
N TYR A 10 4.93 -2.11 -8.30
CA TYR A 10 6.38 -2.25 -8.11
C TYR A 10 7.03 -0.96 -7.60
N ALA A 11 6.54 0.21 -8.02
CA ALA A 11 7.01 1.49 -7.52
C ALA A 11 6.64 1.70 -6.05
N THR A 12 5.43 1.34 -5.61
CA THR A 12 5.01 1.45 -4.21
C THR A 12 5.79 0.47 -3.33
N VAL A 13 5.98 -0.77 -3.78
CA VAL A 13 6.82 -1.76 -3.06
C VAL A 13 8.29 -1.31 -3.02
N GLY A 14 8.81 -0.74 -4.10
CA GLY A 14 10.14 -0.15 -4.13
C GLY A 14 10.27 1.07 -3.20
N ALA A 15 9.22 1.88 -3.10
CA ALA A 15 9.19 3.04 -2.21
C ALA A 15 9.28 2.64 -0.73
N TRP A 16 8.84 1.43 -0.34
CA TRP A 16 9.01 0.91 1.02
C TRP A 16 10.47 0.66 1.42
N ILE A 17 11.39 0.58 0.47
CA ILE A 17 12.82 0.46 0.76
C ILE A 17 13.35 1.74 1.41
N LEU A 18 12.86 2.92 1.02
CA LEU A 18 13.28 4.21 1.58
C LEU A 18 13.07 4.32 3.10
N PRO A 19 11.86 4.08 3.65
CA PRO A 19 11.66 4.10 5.09
C PRO A 19 12.34 2.94 5.83
N LEU A 20 12.54 1.78 5.19
CA LEU A 20 13.36 0.72 5.78
C LEU A 20 14.82 1.19 5.96
N LEU A 21 15.42 1.78 4.92
CA LEU A 21 16.76 2.36 4.99
C LEU A 21 16.84 3.52 5.99
N ALA A 22 15.77 4.30 6.11
CA ALA A 22 15.63 5.35 7.10
C ALA A 22 15.65 4.78 8.54
N LEU A 23 14.88 3.71 8.82
CA LEU A 23 14.92 3.02 10.12
C LEU A 23 16.33 2.54 10.51
N PHE A 24 17.15 2.11 9.54
CA PHE A 24 18.53 1.71 9.79
C PHE A 24 19.52 2.89 9.95
N GLY A 25 19.03 4.14 9.90
CA GLY A 25 19.88 5.32 10.04
C GLY A 25 20.75 5.60 8.81
N CYS A 26 20.38 5.08 7.64
CA CYS A 26 21.20 5.20 6.42
C CYS A 26 21.17 6.63 5.81
N PHE A 27 20.31 7.52 6.32
CA PHE A 27 20.16 8.91 5.88
C PHE A 27 20.45 9.87 7.05
N SER A 28 20.70 11.15 6.74
CA SER A 28 20.89 12.17 7.78
C SER A 28 19.63 12.37 8.64
N GLU A 29 19.78 12.83 9.88
CA GLU A 29 18.70 12.96 10.87
C GLU A 29 17.43 13.64 10.33
N ALA A 30 17.59 14.79 9.65
CA ALA A 30 16.46 15.55 9.12
C ALA A 30 15.73 14.81 7.99
N TRP A 31 16.46 14.12 7.11
CA TRP A 31 15.86 13.32 6.04
C TRP A 31 15.22 12.05 6.58
N ASN A 32 15.84 11.45 7.59
CA ASN A 32 15.35 10.24 8.23
C ASN A 32 13.97 10.46 8.86
N GLN A 33 13.83 11.51 9.68
CA GLN A 33 12.52 11.88 10.25
C GLN A 33 11.47 12.19 9.18
N CYS A 34 11.82 12.96 8.14
CA CYS A 34 10.89 13.26 7.06
C CYS A 34 10.41 11.98 6.34
N ILE A 35 11.33 11.08 5.97
CA ILE A 35 10.99 9.83 5.26
C ILE A 35 10.13 8.92 6.14
N LEU A 36 10.45 8.80 7.43
CA LEU A 36 9.66 8.01 8.37
C LEU A 36 8.25 8.58 8.56
N TRP A 37 8.11 9.90 8.71
CA TRP A 37 6.80 10.54 8.83
C TRP A 37 5.95 10.38 7.56
N ILE A 38 6.55 10.53 6.39
CA ILE A 38 5.88 10.28 5.11
C ILE A 38 5.43 8.83 5.03
N ALA A 39 6.28 7.87 5.41
CA ALA A 39 5.92 6.46 5.40
C ALA A 39 4.80 6.13 6.38
N VAL A 40 4.76 6.76 7.56
CA VAL A 40 3.65 6.64 8.51
C VAL A 40 2.36 7.19 7.91
N LEU A 41 2.39 8.36 7.28
CA LEU A 41 1.23 8.94 6.59
C LEU A 41 0.70 8.02 5.48
N VAL A 42 1.60 7.49 4.66
CA VAL A 42 1.28 6.54 3.58
C VAL A 42 0.70 5.24 4.15
N PHE A 43 1.25 4.75 5.26
CA PHE A 43 0.73 3.58 5.95
C PHE A 43 -0.70 3.80 6.48
N TYR A 44 -0.98 4.96 7.08
CA TYR A 44 -2.34 5.32 7.49
C TYR A 44 -3.30 5.46 6.31
N ALA A 45 -2.85 6.01 5.18
CA ALA A 45 -3.65 6.07 3.97
C ALA A 45 -3.99 4.65 3.46
N HIS A 46 -3.02 3.74 3.46
CA HIS A 46 -3.25 2.33 3.11
C HIS A 46 -4.16 1.60 4.11
N LEU A 47 -4.08 1.91 5.41
CA LEU A 47 -5.01 1.39 6.41
C LEU A 47 -6.44 1.88 6.21
N ALA A 48 -6.62 3.18 5.98
CA ALA A 48 -7.93 3.77 5.69
C ALA A 48 -8.54 3.16 4.43
N GLU A 49 -7.71 2.95 3.41
CA GLU A 49 -8.06 2.16 2.24
C GLU A 49 -8.58 0.78 2.65
N LEU A 50 -7.75 -0.01 3.33
CA LEU A 50 -8.06 -1.38 3.73
C LEU A 50 -9.39 -1.51 4.46
N VAL A 51 -9.70 -0.58 5.37
CA VAL A 51 -10.99 -0.53 6.07
C VAL A 51 -12.16 -0.29 5.11
N PHE A 52 -12.00 0.65 4.16
CA PHE A 52 -13.02 0.97 3.17
C PHE A 52 -13.34 -0.22 2.25
N ILE A 53 -12.31 -0.94 1.78
CA ILE A 53 -12.52 -2.11 0.93
C ILE A 53 -12.85 -3.38 1.69
N LYS A 54 -12.35 -3.60 2.91
CA LYS A 54 -12.88 -4.70 3.73
C LYS A 54 -14.38 -4.54 3.91
N GLY A 55 -14.87 -3.31 4.09
CA GLY A 55 -16.31 -3.01 4.04
C GLY A 55 -16.98 -3.52 2.75
N LYS A 56 -16.39 -3.23 1.59
CA LYS A 56 -16.93 -3.61 0.26
C LYS A 56 -16.75 -5.09 -0.11
N LEU A 57 -15.64 -5.72 0.28
CA LEU A 57 -15.30 -7.13 0.02
C LEU A 57 -16.04 -8.09 0.96
N ARG A 58 -16.27 -7.69 2.21
CA ARG A 58 -17.10 -8.45 3.16
C ARG A 58 -18.55 -8.57 2.69
N MET A 59 -19.02 -7.62 1.89
CA MET A 59 -20.32 -7.71 1.22
C MET A 59 -20.34 -8.73 0.05
N ASN A 60 -19.18 -9.13 -0.47
CA ASN A 60 -19.01 -10.03 -1.62
C ASN A 60 -18.32 -11.37 -1.28
N ASP A 61 -18.27 -11.73 0.01
CA ASP A 61 -17.82 -13.05 0.53
C ASP A 61 -16.40 -13.49 0.11
N ARG A 62 -15.49 -12.51 -0.10
CA ARG A 62 -14.06 -12.75 -0.38
C ARG A 62 -13.17 -11.91 0.53
N ASP A 63 -13.18 -12.21 1.83
CA ASP A 63 -12.26 -11.61 2.80
C ASP A 63 -11.05 -12.52 3.02
N THR A 64 -10.15 -12.56 2.04
CA THR A 64 -8.91 -13.36 2.17
C THR A 64 -7.85 -12.48 2.83
N ALA A 65 -7.33 -12.90 3.99
CA ALA A 65 -6.31 -12.16 4.75
C ALA A 65 -5.07 -11.76 3.91
N HIS A 66 -4.76 -12.55 2.87
CA HIS A 66 -3.71 -12.27 1.89
C HIS A 66 -3.94 -10.97 1.09
N ASP A 67 -5.18 -10.67 0.71
CA ASP A 67 -5.50 -9.45 -0.05
C ASP A 67 -5.35 -8.21 0.84
N GLY A 68 -5.68 -8.31 2.13
CA GLY A 68 -5.42 -7.26 3.10
C GLY A 68 -3.93 -6.91 3.21
N MET A 69 -3.06 -7.92 3.30
CA MET A 69 -1.60 -7.70 3.36
C MET A 69 -1.07 -7.01 2.09
N MET A 70 -1.57 -7.41 0.92
CA MET A 70 -1.21 -6.76 -0.34
C MET A 70 -1.71 -5.33 -0.43
N VAL A 71 -2.86 -4.99 0.18
CA VAL A 71 -3.35 -3.59 0.23
C VAL A 71 -2.47 -2.74 1.15
N VAL A 72 -1.92 -3.28 2.24
CA VAL A 72 -0.94 -2.51 3.05
C VAL A 72 0.34 -2.22 2.25
N LEU A 73 0.82 -3.19 1.48
CA LEU A 73 2.09 -3.10 0.75
C LEU A 73 1.99 -2.34 -0.58
N ALA A 74 0.87 -2.48 -1.27
CA ALA A 74 0.66 -1.95 -2.62
C ALA A 74 -0.56 -1.01 -2.74
N GLY A 75 -1.33 -0.83 -1.67
CA GLY A 75 -2.46 0.10 -1.62
C GLY A 75 -3.48 -0.09 -2.73
N PHE A 76 -3.88 1.07 -3.25
CA PHE A 76 -4.80 1.23 -4.36
C PHE A 76 -4.50 0.37 -5.59
N PHE A 77 -3.21 0.07 -5.83
CA PHE A 77 -2.80 -0.65 -7.03
C PHE A 77 -3.15 -2.13 -6.99
N HIS A 78 -3.32 -2.70 -5.80
CA HIS A 78 -3.63 -4.13 -5.66
C HIS A 78 -5.12 -4.43 -5.88
N TRP A 79 -6.00 -3.63 -5.30
CA TRP A 79 -7.42 -3.96 -5.22
C TRP A 79 -8.26 -3.47 -6.42
N LEU A 80 -7.76 -2.51 -7.20
CA LEU A 80 -8.46 -1.89 -8.32
C LEU A 80 -8.68 -2.89 -9.45
N PRO A 81 -7.70 -3.74 -9.82
CA PRO A 81 -7.96 -4.81 -10.77
C PRO A 81 -8.90 -5.89 -10.21
N ILE A 82 -9.05 -6.01 -8.88
CA ILE A 82 -10.00 -6.96 -8.27
C ILE A 82 -11.41 -6.41 -8.45
N ILE A 83 -11.69 -5.16 -8.05
CA ILE A 83 -13.01 -4.53 -8.17
C ILE A 83 -13.44 -4.44 -9.64
N LYS A 84 -12.52 -4.07 -10.54
CA LYS A 84 -12.81 -3.94 -11.98
C LYS A 84 -13.07 -5.28 -12.69
N LYS A 85 -12.91 -6.40 -11.99
CA LYS A 85 -13.26 -7.74 -12.49
C LYS A 85 -14.71 -8.13 -12.13
N PHE A 86 -15.37 -7.33 -11.29
CA PHE A 86 -16.74 -7.53 -10.81
C PHE A 86 -17.74 -6.48 -11.34
N ASP A 87 -17.28 -5.54 -12.18
CA ASP A 87 -18.08 -4.70 -13.09
C ASP A 87 -17.98 -5.31 -14.50
#